data_AF-A0A5K1CG36-F1
#
_entry.id   AF-A0A5K1CG36-F1
#
_cell.length_a   1.000
_cell.length_b   1.000
_cell.length_c   1.000
_cell.angle_alpha   90.00
_cell.angle_beta   90.00
_cell.angle_gamma   90.00
#
_symmetry.space_group_name_H-M   'P 1'
#
loop_
_entity.id
_entity.type
_entity.pdbx_description
1 polymer ?
#
loop_
_entity_poly.entity_id
_entity_poly.type
_entity_poly.pdbx_seq_one_letter_code
_entity_poly.pdbx_strand_id
1 'polypeptide(L)' 'TKFFVVCEPGMQNMEALLKFIYELYTDYVLKNPFYEMEMPIRCELFELHLSQAVRKDRISLIGR' A
#
# COMPACT_ATOMS: atom_id res chain seq x y z
N THR A 1 -0.93 4.26 -12.82
CA THR A 1 -0.87 3.01 -12.04
C THR A 1 -2.24 2.71 -11.45
N LYS A 2 -2.68 1.45 -11.44
CA LYS A 2 -3.95 1.03 -10.82
C LYS A 2 -3.63 0.15 -9.61
N PHE A 3 -4.29 0.40 -8.48
CA PHE A 3 -4.15 -0.40 -7.27
C PHE A 3 -5.43 -1.20 -7.07
N PHE A 4 -5.27 -2.47 -6.70
CA PHE A 4 -6.39 -3.36 -6.40
C PHE A 4 -6.12 -4.01 -5.04
N VAL A 5 -7.13 -4.03 -4.18
CA VAL A 5 -7.11 -4.73 -2.90
C VAL A 5 -8.22 -5.76 -2.92
N VAL A 6 -7.89 -7.00 -2.60
CA VAL A 6 -8.85 -8.10 -2.44
C VAL A 6 -8.99 -8.36 -0.95
N CYS A 7 -10.22 -8.38 -0.47
CA CYS A 7 -10.55 -8.46 0.95
C CYS A 7 -11.80 -9.33 1.15
N GLU A 8 -12.04 -9.78 2.38
CA GLU A 8 -13.25 -10.51 2.72
C GLU A 8 -14.48 -9.58 2.63
N PRO A 9 -15.65 -10.11 2.23
CA PRO A 9 -16.89 -9.32 2.21
C PRO A 9 -17.19 -8.73 3.59
N GLY A 10 -17.48 -7.43 3.65
CA GLY A 10 -17.77 -6.72 4.92
C GLY A 10 -16.56 -6.04 5.56
N MET A 11 -15.35 -6.20 5.00
CA MET A 11 -14.19 -5.41 5.40
C MET A 11 -14.41 -3.92 5.12
N GLN A 12 -14.28 -3.10 6.16
CA GLN A 12 -14.46 -1.64 6.09
C GLN A 12 -13.10 -0.94 5.88
N ASN A 13 -13.13 0.36 5.56
CA ASN A 13 -11.93 1.22 5.44
C ASN A 13 -10.92 0.86 4.34
N MET A 14 -11.26 -0.01 3.39
CA MET A 14 -10.39 -0.34 2.26
C MET A 14 -10.03 0.88 1.40
N GLU A 15 -10.92 1.87 1.31
CA GLU A 15 -10.64 3.12 0.59
C GLU A 15 -9.52 3.93 1.26
N ALA A 16 -9.52 4.01 2.60
CA ALA A 16 -8.47 4.68 3.35
C ALA A 16 -7.13 3.96 3.20
N LEU A 17 -7.14 2.62 3.24
CA LEU A 17 -5.96 1.80 2.97
C LEU A 17 -5.40 2.07 1.57
N LEU A 18 -6.26 2.05 0.53
CA LEU A 18 -5.87 2.33 -0.85
C LEU A 18 -5.25 3.73 -0.99
N LYS A 19 -5.84 4.74 -0.34
CA LYS A 19 -5.28 6.11 -0.34
C LYS A 19 -3.90 6.15 0.30
N PHE A 20 -3.72 5.49 1.44
CA PHE A 20 -2.42 5.40 2.10
C PHE A 20 -1.37 4.70 1.23
N ILE A 21 -1.74 3.59 0.55
CA ILE A 21 -0.86 2.89 -0.38
C ILE A 21 -0.45 3.80 -1.56
N TYR A 22 -1.37 4.62 -2.05
CA TYR A 22 -1.08 5.59 -3.11
C TYR A 22 -0.07 6.66 -2.66
N GLU A 23 -0.18 7.14 -1.43
CA GLU A 23 0.79 8.06 -0.82
C GLU A 23 2.17 7.41 -0.72
N LEU A 24 2.26 6.18 -0.20
CA LEU A 24 3.51 5.42 -0.14
C LEU A 24 4.15 5.24 -1.53
N TYR A 25 3.35 4.92 -2.54
CA TYR A 25 3.83 4.78 -3.91
C TYR A 25 4.39 6.10 -4.45
N THR A 26 3.72 7.21 -4.17
CA THR A 26 4.18 8.54 -4.58
C THR A 26 5.51 8.88 -3.91
N ASP A 27 5.66 8.58 -2.61
CA ASP A 27 6.84 8.94 -1.83
C ASP A 27 8.07 8.09 -2.14
N TYR A 28 7.89 6.79 -2.29
CA TYR A 28 9.02 5.85 -2.43
C TYR A 28 9.31 5.42 -3.87
N VAL A 29 8.36 5.59 -4.79
CA VAL A 29 8.50 5.17 -6.20
C VAL A 29 8.55 6.37 -7.13
N LEU A 30 7.51 7.21 -7.16
CA LEU A 30 7.45 8.32 -8.13
C LEU A 30 8.50 9.41 -7.87
N LYS A 31 8.87 9.63 -6.60
CA LYS A 31 9.94 10.58 -6.24
C LYS A 31 11.34 9.99 -6.35
N ASN A 32 11.49 8.68 -6.61
CA ASN A 32 12.80 8.06 -6.70
C ASN A 32 13.41 8.33 -8.10
N PRO A 33 14.51 9.11 -8.21
CA PRO A 33 15.08 9.49 -9.49
C PRO A 33 15.70 8.30 -10.25
N PHE A 34 15.91 7.16 -9.59
CA PHE A 34 16.46 5.94 -10.19
C PHE A 34 15.38 4.92 -10.56
N TYR A 35 14.10 5.25 -10.39
CA TYR A 35 13.02 4.35 -10.75
C TYR A 35 12.62 4.53 -12.22
N GLU A 36 12.80 3.46 -12.99
CA GLU A 36 12.29 3.40 -14.36
C GLU A 36 10.83 2.94 -14.35
N MET A 37 9.97 3.73 -15.01
CA MET A 37 8.58 3.36 -15.23
C MET A 37 8.54 2.06 -16.07
N GLU A 38 7.59 1.17 -15.78
CA GLU A 38 7.46 -0.20 -16.37
C GLU A 38 8.35 -1.30 -15.75
N MET A 39 9.29 -0.96 -14.86
CA MET A 39 10.00 -1.94 -14.05
C MET A 39 9.19 -2.34 -12.80
N PRO A 40 9.38 -3.55 -12.24
CA PRO A 40 8.77 -3.90 -10.96
C PRO A 40 9.31 -2.99 -9.84
N ILE A 41 8.44 -2.64 -8.90
CA ILE A 41 8.82 -1.86 -7.71
C ILE A 41 9.75 -2.71 -6.84
N ARG A 42 10.99 -2.26 -6.65
CA ARG A 42 12.02 -2.92 -5.83
C ARG A 42 12.50 -2.07 -4.66
N CYS A 43 11.76 -1.00 -4.34
CA CYS A 43 12.13 -0.11 -3.24
C CYS A 43 11.82 -0.80 -1.91
N GLU A 44 12.85 -1.18 -1.16
CA GLU A 44 12.71 -1.90 0.11
C GLU A 44 11.88 -1.13 1.15
N LEU A 45 12.03 0.21 1.17
CA LEU A 45 11.24 1.06 2.07
C LEU A 45 9.76 1.04 1.70
N PHE A 46 9.42 1.01 0.40
CA PHE A 46 8.03 0.86 -0.03
C PHE A 46 7.44 -0.48 0.46
N GLU A 47 8.15 -1.58 0.22
CA GLU A 47 7.74 -2.94 0.63
C GLU A 47 7.53 -3.03 2.16
N LEU A 48 8.47 -2.48 2.94
CA LEU A 48 8.38 -2.48 4.40
C LEU A 48 7.12 -1.76 4.90
N HIS A 49 6.89 -0.53 4.42
CA HIS A 49 5.74 0.28 4.88
C HIS A 49 4.41 -0.27 4.36
N LEU A 50 4.38 -0.81 3.14
CA LEU A 50 3.20 -1.49 2.59
C LEU A 50 2.84 -2.72 3.44
N SER A 51 3.83 -3.56 3.78
CA SER A 51 3.58 -4.73 4.64
C SER A 51 3.07 -4.32 6.02
N GLN A 52 3.57 -3.22 6.59
CA GLN A 52 3.08 -2.71 7.87
C GLN A 52 1.65 -2.19 7.76
N ALA A 53 1.31 -1.45 6.70
CA ALA A 53 -0.02 -0.92 6.45
C ALA A 53 -1.07 -2.05 6.40
N VAL A 54 -0.80 -3.09 5.62
CA VAL A 54 -1.71 -4.23 5.45
C VAL A 54 -1.85 -5.02 6.76
N ARG A 55 -0.76 -5.22 7.52
CA ARG A 55 -0.83 -5.89 8.83
C ARG A 55 -1.57 -5.07 9.88
N LYS A 56 -1.36 -3.76 9.92
CA LYS A 56 -2.07 -2.85 10.83
C LYS A 56 -3.56 -2.87 10.55
N ASP A 57 -3.95 -2.91 9.29
CA ASP A 57 -5.36 -3.00 8.90
C ASP A 57 -6.02 -4.28 9.47
N ARG A 58 -5.31 -5.42 9.45
CA ARG A 58 -5.74 -6.65 10.14
C ARG A 58 -5.97 -6.45 11.65
N ILE A 59 -5.18 -5.60 12.31
CA ILE A 59 -5.32 -5.34 13.75
C ILE A 59 -6.53 -4.45 14.03
N SER A 60 -6.79 -3.43 13.21
CA SER A 60 -8.02 -2.63 13.31
C SER A 60 -9.30 -3.43 13.01
N LEU A 61 -9.19 -4.59 12.36
CA LEU A 61 -10.30 -5.49 12.07
C LEU A 61 -10.59 -6.50 13.21
N ILE A 62 -9.62 -6.80 14.07
CA ILE A 62 -9.81 -7.70 15.23
C ILE A 62 -10.30 -6.91 16.46
N GLY A 63 -10.17 -5.58 16.45
CA GLY A 63 -10.45 -4.69 17.59
C GLY A 63 -11.84 -4.03 17.63
N ARG A 64 -12.85 -4.53 16.91
CA ARG A 64 -14.24 -4.07 17.05
C ARG A 64 -15.21 -5.24 17.16
#